data_AF-A0A258X0D6-F1
#
_entry.id   AF-A0A258X0D6-F1
#
_cell.length_a   1.000
_cell.length_b   1.000
_cell.length_c   1.000
_cell.angle_alpha   90.00
_cell.angle_beta   90.00
_cell.angle_gamma   90.00
#
_symmetry.space_group_name_H-M   'P 1'
#
loop_
_entity.id
_entity.type
_entity.pdbx_description
1 polymer ?
#
loop_
_entity_poly.entity_id
_entity_poly.type
_entity_poly.pdbx_seq_one_letter_code
_entity_poly.pdbx_strand_id
1 'polypeptide(L)'
;MSSALDRLKNLTAQISSYELERKNNLKSLEILYSSLGIDNKVPLFHDLFEFKAINLSGISLSDESLGEIKEGKYAQVIGIIYDNTAKVKNKNISLAYFGRAEKVSEEMRTEIISFVLGWRFEKSFRTLEHYHNLMAQLQTLPRGNVC
;
A
#
# COMPACT_ATOMS: atom_id res chain seq x y z
N MET A 1 -12.71 -21.28 33.49
CA MET A 1 -13.25 -20.87 32.19
C MET A 1 -12.49 -21.61 31.11
N SER A 2 -13.15 -22.03 30.03
CA SER A 2 -12.55 -22.89 29.01
C SER A 2 -11.46 -22.14 28.24
N SER A 3 -10.25 -22.72 28.18
CA SER A 3 -9.12 -22.23 27.38
C SER A 3 -9.51 -21.92 25.92
N ALA A 4 -10.49 -22.64 25.36
CA ALA A 4 -11.00 -22.40 24.01
C ALA A 4 -11.81 -21.09 23.90
N LEU A 5 -12.60 -20.76 24.93
CA LEU A 5 -13.40 -19.54 24.97
C LEU A 5 -12.50 -18.29 25.09
N ASP A 6 -11.45 -18.38 25.90
CA ASP A 6 -10.49 -17.28 26.05
C ASP A 6 -9.65 -17.08 24.78
N ARG A 7 -9.26 -18.17 24.11
CA ARG A 7 -8.64 -18.11 22.77
C ARG A 7 -9.55 -17.46 21.74
N LEU A 8 -10.84 -17.83 21.72
CA LEU A 8 -11.81 -17.24 20.80
C LEU A 8 -11.95 -15.74 21.04
N LYS A 9 -12.11 -15.31 22.30
CA LYS A 9 -12.19 -13.88 22.66
C LYS A 9 -10.96 -13.10 22.22
N ASN A 10 -9.76 -13.65 22.43
CA ASN A 10 -8.51 -13.01 22.04
C ASN A 10 -8.39 -12.87 20.51
N LEU A 11 -8.76 -13.91 19.76
CA LEU A 11 -8.78 -13.87 18.30
C LEU A 11 -9.80 -12.83 17.79
N THR A 12 -11.02 -12.81 18.33
CA THR A 12 -12.02 -11.80 17.96
C THR A 12 -11.53 -10.38 18.23
N ALA A 13 -10.93 -10.13 19.39
CA ALA A 13 -10.38 -8.82 19.73
C ALA A 13 -9.25 -8.39 18.77
N GLN A 14 -8.35 -9.31 18.41
CA GLN A 14 -7.30 -9.03 17.43
C GLN A 14 -7.87 -8.69 16.05
N ILE A 15 -8.85 -9.47 15.56
CA ILE A 15 -9.49 -9.23 14.26
C ILE A 15 -10.16 -7.85 14.25
N SER A 16 -10.95 -7.53 15.28
CA SER A 16 -11.61 -6.22 15.38
C SER A 16 -10.62 -5.05 15.45
N SER A 17 -9.46 -5.23 16.08
CA SER A 17 -8.38 -4.23 16.08
C SER A 17 -7.84 -3.98 14.68
N TYR A 18 -7.52 -5.05 13.94
CA TYR A 18 -6.99 -4.93 12.58
C TYR A 18 -7.99 -4.28 11.62
N GLU A 19 -9.28 -4.64 11.70
CA GLU A 19 -10.30 -4.01 10.86
C GLU A 19 -10.44 -2.51 11.14
N LEU A 20 -10.37 -2.12 12.42
CA LEU A 20 -10.41 -0.71 12.81
C LEU A 20 -9.19 0.05 12.31
N GLU A 21 -8.00 -0.53 12.44
CA GLU A 21 -6.74 0.04 11.91
C GLU A 21 -6.82 0.26 10.40
N ARG A 22 -7.30 -0.73 9.64
CA ARG A 22 -7.49 -0.60 8.19
C ARG A 22 -8.49 0.49 7.82
N LYS A 23 -9.62 0.56 8.52
CA LYS A 23 -10.62 1.61 8.29
C LYS A 23 -10.05 3.00 8.52
N ASN A 24 -9.29 3.17 9.61
CA ASN A 24 -8.65 4.44 9.92
C ASN A 24 -7.55 4.78 8.91
N ASN A 25 -6.74 3.80 8.52
CA ASN A 25 -5.69 3.95 7.53
C ASN A 25 -6.25 4.37 6.16
N LEU A 26 -7.31 3.72 5.66
CA LEU A 26 -7.96 4.10 4.40
C LEU A 26 -8.45 5.55 4.42
N LYS A 27 -9.06 5.98 5.53
CA LYS A 27 -9.53 7.36 5.68
C LYS A 27 -8.37 8.35 5.62
N SER A 28 -7.28 8.09 6.35
CA SER A 28 -6.08 8.93 6.31
C SER A 28 -5.43 8.94 4.92
N LEU A 29 -5.40 7.79 4.25
CA LEU A 29 -4.82 7.64 2.93
C LEU A 29 -5.61 8.41 1.86
N GLU A 30 -6.94 8.44 1.95
CA GLU A 30 -7.80 9.21 1.04
C GLU A 30 -7.63 10.73 1.21
N ILE A 31 -7.47 11.19 2.46
CA ILE A 31 -7.13 12.59 2.75
C ILE A 31 -5.77 12.95 2.13
N LEU A 32 -4.74 12.14 2.38
CA LEU A 32 -3.38 12.36 1.86
C LEU A 32 -3.31 12.27 0.33
N TYR A 33 -4.07 11.35 -0.27
CA TYR A 33 -4.20 11.22 -1.73
C TYR A 33 -4.65 12.54 -2.37
N SER A 34 -5.61 13.21 -1.74
CA SER A 34 -6.15 14.48 -2.21
C SER A 34 -5.19 15.63 -1.89
N SER A 35 -4.66 15.72 -0.66
CA SER A 35 -3.81 16.83 -0.23
C SER A 35 -2.46 16.87 -0.96
N LEU A 36 -1.89 15.70 -1.28
CA LEU A 36 -0.65 15.57 -2.04
C LEU A 36 -0.85 15.73 -3.56
N GLY A 37 -2.09 15.94 -4.01
CA GLY A 37 -2.43 16.18 -5.41
C GLY A 37 -2.24 14.95 -6.31
N ILE A 38 -2.32 13.74 -5.75
CA ILE A 38 -2.15 12.49 -6.50
C ILE A 38 -3.36 12.20 -7.39
N ASP A 39 -4.52 12.69 -6.98
CA ASP A 39 -5.78 12.72 -7.74
C ASP A 39 -5.62 13.35 -9.14
N ASN A 40 -4.72 14.32 -9.30
CA ASN A 40 -4.40 14.91 -10.61
C ASN A 40 -3.81 13.91 -11.61
N LYS A 41 -3.25 12.78 -11.14
CA LYS A 41 -2.67 11.72 -11.97
C LYS A 41 -3.48 10.44 -11.97
N VAL A 42 -4.12 10.13 -10.85
CA VAL A 42 -4.95 8.93 -10.67
C VAL A 42 -6.30 9.42 -10.18
N PRO A 43 -7.29 9.70 -11.05
CA PRO A 43 -8.50 10.44 -10.66
C PRO A 43 -9.40 9.74 -9.64
N LEU A 44 -9.37 8.40 -9.60
CA LEU A 44 -10.17 7.61 -8.67
C LEU A 44 -9.27 7.01 -7.59
N PHE A 45 -9.62 7.22 -6.33
CA PHE A 45 -8.84 6.73 -5.19
C PHE A 45 -8.61 5.20 -5.25
N HIS A 46 -9.62 4.43 -5.67
CA HIS A 46 -9.49 2.97 -5.75
C HIS A 46 -8.45 2.52 -6.78
N ASP A 47 -8.20 3.31 -7.83
CA ASP A 47 -7.22 2.98 -8.88
C ASP A 47 -5.79 3.03 -8.34
N LEU A 48 -5.55 3.65 -7.18
CA LEU A 48 -4.26 3.55 -6.49
C LEU A 48 -3.86 2.10 -6.22
N PHE A 49 -4.82 1.21 -6.01
CA PHE A 49 -4.53 -0.18 -5.66
C PHE A 49 -4.24 -1.07 -6.86
N GLU A 50 -4.45 -0.57 -8.09
CA GLU A 50 -4.05 -1.24 -9.34
C GLU A 50 -2.53 -1.18 -9.55
N PHE A 51 -1.84 -0.23 -8.93
CA PHE A 51 -0.39 -0.20 -8.93
C PHE A 51 0.17 -1.45 -8.23
N LYS A 52 1.19 -2.03 -8.84
CA LYS A 52 1.94 -3.16 -8.28
C LYS A 52 2.77 -2.70 -7.07
N ALA A 53 3.34 -1.51 -7.17
CA ALA A 53 4.15 -0.89 -6.12
C ALA A 53 4.03 0.63 -6.19
N ILE A 54 4.14 1.28 -5.04
CA ILE A 54 4.40 2.72 -4.92
C ILE A 54 5.72 2.91 -4.18
N ASN A 55 6.59 3.70 -4.78
CA ASN A 55 7.92 4.02 -4.30
C ASN A 55 8.09 5.52 -4.06
N LEU A 56 9.03 5.86 -3.18
CA LEU A 56 9.42 7.22 -2.88
C LEU A 56 10.87 7.45 -3.30
N SER A 57 11.10 8.46 -4.14
CA SER A 57 12.42 8.99 -4.46
C SER A 57 12.72 10.21 -3.58
N GLY A 58 13.99 10.46 -3.32
CA GLY A 58 14.47 11.68 -2.63
C GLY A 58 14.33 11.69 -1.11
N ILE A 59 13.46 10.85 -0.55
CA ILE A 59 13.25 10.70 0.89
C ILE A 59 13.37 9.21 1.23
N SER A 60 14.06 8.88 2.31
CA SER A 60 14.26 7.50 2.72
C SER A 60 13.03 6.91 3.41
N LEU A 61 12.78 5.63 3.14
CA LEU A 61 11.75 4.80 3.76
C LEU A 61 12.35 3.58 4.47
N SER A 62 13.68 3.53 4.66
CA SER A 62 14.28 2.45 5.44
C SER A 62 14.14 2.75 6.93
N ASP A 63 14.03 1.70 7.73
CA ASP A 63 13.83 1.83 9.18
C ASP A 63 14.97 2.61 9.86
N GLU A 64 16.21 2.44 9.38
CA GLU A 64 17.40 3.09 9.93
C GLU A 64 17.53 4.58 9.60
N SER A 65 16.84 5.06 8.56
CA SER A 65 17.00 6.44 8.04
C SER A 65 15.67 7.08 7.67
N LEU A 66 14.58 6.66 8.31
CA LEU A 66 13.23 7.05 7.89
C LEU A 66 13.08 8.59 7.84
N GLY A 67 12.71 9.10 6.68
CA GLY A 67 12.54 10.54 6.45
C GLY A 67 13.81 11.33 6.14
N GLU A 68 14.98 10.69 6.16
CA GLU A 68 16.23 11.33 5.72
C GLU A 68 16.15 11.75 4.24
N ILE A 69 16.63 12.96 3.98
CA ILE A 69 16.67 13.54 2.64
C ILE A 69 17.90 13.01 1.91
N LYS A 70 17.70 12.59 0.65
CA LYS A 70 18.78 12.23 -0.26
C LYS A 70 19.19 13.47 -1.06
N GLU A 71 20.30 14.09 -0.68
CA GLU A 71 20.82 15.28 -1.36
C GLU A 71 21.00 15.06 -2.87
N GLY A 72 20.73 16.12 -3.65
CA GLY A 72 20.74 16.14 -5.11
C GLY A 72 19.57 15.42 -5.76
N LYS A 73 18.65 14.79 -5.00
CA LYS A 73 17.50 14.06 -5.53
C LYS A 73 16.21 14.86 -5.44
N TYR A 74 15.24 14.43 -6.24
CA TYR A 74 13.89 14.97 -6.20
C TYR A 74 12.99 14.09 -5.33
N ALA A 75 12.19 14.73 -4.49
CA ALA A 75 11.11 14.10 -3.76
C ALA A 75 9.96 13.80 -4.73
N GLN A 76 9.68 12.51 -4.93
CA GLN A 76 8.71 12.08 -5.93
C GLN A 76 8.07 10.74 -5.52
N VAL A 77 6.75 10.68 -5.62
CA VAL A 77 5.98 9.44 -5.47
C VAL A 77 5.81 8.81 -6.86
N ILE A 78 6.21 7.55 -6.97
CA ILE A 78 6.28 6.82 -8.25
C ILE A 78 5.50 5.52 -8.13
N GLY A 79 4.45 5.39 -8.94
CA GLY A 79 3.69 4.16 -9.10
C GLY A 79 4.31 3.26 -10.15
N ILE A 80 4.26 1.95 -9.94
CA ILE A 80 4.68 0.94 -10.90
C ILE A 80 3.46 0.13 -11.33
N ILE A 81 3.17 0.14 -12.63
CA ILE A 81 2.17 -0.75 -13.23
C ILE A 81 2.86 -1.87 -14.02
N TYR A 82 2.13 -2.97 -14.18
CA TYR A 82 2.58 -4.10 -14.98
C TYR A 82 1.80 -4.14 -16.29
N ASP A 83 2.51 -3.95 -17.40
CA ASP A 83 1.99 -4.08 -18.75
C ASP A 83 2.39 -5.44 -19.30
N ASN A 84 1.40 -6.34 -19.40
CA ASN A 84 1.58 -7.69 -19.92
C ASN A 84 1.90 -7.75 -21.41
N THR A 85 1.64 -6.66 -22.14
CA THR A 85 1.78 -6.58 -23.60
C THR A 85 3.08 -5.91 -24.02
N ALA A 86 3.74 -5.18 -23.12
CA ALA A 86 4.98 -4.48 -23.39
C ALA A 86 6.23 -5.38 -23.26
N LYS A 87 7.26 -5.05 -24.05
CA LYS A 87 8.61 -5.68 -23.96
C LYS A 87 9.26 -5.44 -22.59
N VAL A 88 9.09 -4.24 -22.03
CA VAL A 88 9.45 -3.93 -20.64
C VAL A 88 8.16 -3.87 -19.85
N LYS A 89 7.95 -4.88 -19.01
CA LYS A 89 6.65 -5.10 -18.37
C LYS A 89 6.36 -4.15 -17.21
N ASN A 90 7.38 -3.56 -16.58
CA ASN A 90 7.16 -2.59 -15.50
C ASN A 90 7.26 -1.17 -16.07
N LYS A 91 6.20 -0.37 -15.89
CA LYS A 91 6.18 1.04 -16.27
C LYS A 91 6.07 1.90 -15.02
N ASN A 92 7.00 2.85 -14.89
CA ASN A 92 6.99 3.85 -13.83
C ASN A 92 6.11 5.03 -14.23
N ILE A 93 5.27 5.48 -13.31
CA ILE A 93 4.39 6.64 -13.45
C ILE A 93 4.67 7.58 -12.29
N SER A 94 5.00 8.83 -12.60
CA SER A 94 5.10 9.88 -11.59
C SER A 94 3.69 10.22 -11.08
N LEU A 95 3.41 9.90 -9.83
CA LEU A 95 2.12 10.18 -9.18
C LEU A 95 2.09 11.61 -8.64
N ALA A 96 3.17 12.05 -8.00
CA ALA A 96 3.34 13.42 -7.53
C ALA A 96 4.82 13.80 -7.46
N TYR A 97 5.12 15.07 -7.75
CA TYR A 97 6.48 15.63 -7.75
C TYR A 97 6.52 16.86 -6.86
N PHE A 98 7.43 16.86 -5.89
CA PHE A 98 7.49 17.87 -4.83
C PHE A 98 8.75 18.75 -4.93
N GLY A 99 9.51 18.64 -6.02
CA GLY A 99 10.76 19.38 -6.20
C GLY A 99 11.97 18.72 -5.54
N ARG A 100 13.00 19.53 -5.31
CA ARG A 100 14.25 19.10 -4.65
C ARG A 100 13.93 18.65 -3.23
N ALA A 101 14.42 17.47 -2.84
CA ALA A 101 14.07 16.88 -1.55
C ALA A 101 14.49 17.77 -0.37
N GLU A 102 15.57 18.54 -0.52
CA GLU A 102 16.08 19.52 0.44
C GLU A 102 15.15 20.72 0.64
N LYS A 103 14.23 20.96 -0.29
CA LYS A 103 13.29 22.09 -0.26
C LYS A 103 11.89 21.69 0.22
N VAL A 104 11.65 20.39 0.46
CA VAL A 104 10.36 19.91 0.96
C VAL A 104 10.28 20.17 2.45
N SER A 105 9.20 20.80 2.91
CA SER A 105 8.97 21.05 4.33
C SER A 105 8.90 19.74 5.11
N GLU A 106 9.19 19.79 6.41
CA GLU A 106 9.10 18.62 7.28
C GLU A 106 7.67 18.03 7.36
N GLU A 107 6.67 18.90 7.42
CA GLU A 107 5.26 18.52 7.37
C GLU A 107 4.93 17.75 6.10
N MET A 108 5.27 18.31 4.93
CA MET A 108 5.01 17.67 3.64
C MET A 108 5.80 16.36 3.49
N ARG A 109 7.03 16.28 4.02
CA ARG A 109 7.78 15.01 4.05
C ARG A 109 7.04 13.95 4.87
N THR A 110 6.51 14.32 6.02
CA THR A 110 5.75 13.42 6.90
C THR A 110 4.48 12.92 6.20
N GLU A 111 3.76 13.79 5.51
CA GLU A 111 2.58 13.44 4.71
C GLU A 111 2.92 12.48 3.57
N ILE A 112 3.98 12.75 2.81
CA ILE A 112 4.43 11.89 1.70
C ILE A 112 4.81 10.50 2.21
N ILE A 113 5.58 10.42 3.31
CA ILE A 113 5.97 9.15 3.92
C ILE A 113 4.73 8.39 4.40
N SER A 114 3.83 9.07 5.12
CA SER A 114 2.58 8.50 5.63
C SER A 114 1.72 7.95 4.49
N PHE A 115 1.63 8.67 3.38
CA PHE A 115 0.91 8.21 2.19
C PHE A 115 1.49 6.91 1.65
N VAL A 116 2.82 6.85 1.45
CA VAL A 116 3.45 5.67 0.86
C VAL A 116 3.36 4.46 1.79
N LEU A 117 3.55 4.65 3.10
CA LEU A 117 3.43 3.57 4.07
C LEU A 117 1.98 3.10 4.23
N GLY A 118 1.02 4.02 4.32
CA GLY A 118 -0.41 3.71 4.41
C GLY A 118 -0.93 2.97 3.18
N TRP A 119 -0.44 3.32 1.99
CA TRP A 119 -0.73 2.56 0.77
C TRP A 119 -0.13 1.15 0.80
N ARG A 120 1.14 1.01 1.22
CA ARG A 120 1.82 -0.31 1.31
C ARG A 120 1.13 -1.24 2.28
N PHE A 121 0.64 -0.71 3.39
CA PHE A 121 -0.18 -1.43 4.35
C PHE A 121 -1.42 -2.01 3.66
N GLU A 122 -2.26 -1.19 3.02
CA GLU A 122 -3.47 -1.70 2.35
C GLU A 122 -3.17 -2.66 1.19
N LYS A 123 -2.10 -2.40 0.42
CA LYS A 123 -1.71 -3.30 -0.67
C LYS A 123 -1.36 -4.69 -0.15
N SER A 124 -0.69 -4.77 1.00
CA SER A 124 -0.33 -6.04 1.64
C SER A 124 -1.57 -6.81 2.07
N PHE A 125 -2.55 -6.14 2.70
CA PHE A 125 -3.82 -6.77 3.06
C PHE A 125 -4.61 -7.26 1.86
N ARG A 126 -4.73 -6.46 0.79
CA ARG A 126 -5.40 -6.88 -0.45
C ARG A 126 -4.72 -8.09 -1.09
N THR A 127 -3.39 -8.15 -1.02
CA THR A 127 -2.62 -9.30 -1.51
C THR A 127 -2.91 -10.56 -0.69
N LEU A 128 -2.98 -10.43 0.64
CA LEU A 128 -3.34 -11.53 1.53
C LEU A 128 -4.78 -12.02 1.28
N GLU A 129 -5.74 -11.10 1.14
CA GLU A 129 -7.12 -11.42 0.81
C GLU A 129 -7.23 -12.16 -0.54
N HIS A 130 -6.52 -11.67 -1.56
CA HIS A 130 -6.45 -12.34 -2.86
C HIS A 130 -5.89 -13.76 -2.75
N TYR A 131 -4.82 -13.96 -1.98
CA TYR A 131 -4.26 -15.30 -1.74
C TYR A 131 -5.28 -16.23 -1.09
N HIS A 132 -5.98 -15.79 -0.04
CA HIS A 132 -7.01 -16.60 0.61
C HIS A 132 -8.16 -16.95 -0.33
N ASN A 133 -8.58 -16.02 -1.19
CA ASN A 133 -9.61 -16.27 -2.20
C ASN A 133 -9.15 -17.34 -3.21
N LEU A 134 -7.91 -17.28 -3.68
CA LEU A 134 -7.34 -18.32 -4.55
C LEU A 134 -7.32 -19.69 -3.86
N MET A 135 -6.90 -19.75 -2.60
CA MET A 135 -6.88 -21.00 -1.83
C MET A 135 -8.28 -21.59 -1.63
N ALA A 136 -9.30 -20.75 -1.41
CA ALA A 136 -10.68 -21.19 -1.32
C ALA A 136 -11.18 -21.76 -2.66
N GLN A 137 -10.83 -21.13 -3.79
CA GLN A 137 -11.16 -21.64 -5.13
C GLN A 137 -10.48 -22.99 -5.42
N LEU A 138 -9.25 -23.20 -4.97
CA LEU A 138 -8.56 -24.49 -5.13
C LEU A 138 -9.29 -25.63 -4.40
N GLN A 139 -9.93 -25.37 -3.26
CA GLN A 139 -10.66 -26.38 -2.50
C GLN A 139 -11.95 -26.84 -3.19
N THR A 140 -12.50 -26.02 -4.09
CA THR A 140 -13.73 -26.34 -4.84
C THR A 140 -13.45 -26.97 -6.20
N LEU A 141 -12.18 -27.07 -6.62
CA LEU A 141 -11.81 -27.75 -7.86
C LEU A 141 -12.11 -29.26 -7.76
N PRO A 142 -12.72 -29.86 -8.80
CA PRO A 142 -12.93 -31.30 -8.84
C PRO A 142 -11.58 -32.01 -8.78
N ARG A 143 -11.41 -32.91 -7.80
CA ARG A 143 -10.26 -33.82 -7.78
C ARG A 143 -10.44 -34.75 -8.96
N GLY A 144 -9.59 -34.61 -9.98
CA GLY A 144 -9.59 -35.52 -11.12
C GLY A 144 -9.52 -36.96 -10.62
N ASN A 145 -10.45 -37.80 -11.06
CA ASN A 145 -10.33 -39.24 -10.88
C ASN A 145 -9.04 -39.67 -11.57
N VAL A 146 -8.05 -40.04 -10.78
CA VAL A 146 -6.87 -40.74 -11.28
C VAL A 146 -7.39 -42.13 -11.69
N CYS A 147 -7.59 -42.32 -12.99
CA CYS A 147 -7.82 -43.64 -13.59
C CYS A 147 -6.54 -44.48 -13.51
#